data_AF-A0A2V9BKV4-F1
#
_entry.id   AF-A0A2V9BKV4-F1
#
_cell.length_a   1.000
_cell.length_b   1.000
_cell.length_c   1.000
_cell.angle_alpha   90.00
_cell.angle_beta   90.00
_cell.angle_gamma   90.00
#
_symmetry.space_group_name_H-M   'P 1'
#
loop_
_entity.id
_entity.type
_entity.pdbx_description
1 polymer ?
#
loop_
_entity_poly.entity_id
_entity_poly.type
_entity_poly.pdbx_seq_one_letter_code
_entity_poly.pdbx_strand_id
1 'polypeptide(L)'
;MPYTSEGNGAVIYIFEYSDCPFAQRRYKDWKGKLEGVELRHFFYATNERSANEMAALALSKDINAYYAYMEHRKAAPDRSKTGQSVDAFNLVSNSKTNIIIPILHNNGWALRNLVSPNYFWEIGGKWYSDGGYKEHGRFESIMNMVALNKAAQLNPRTANASQSVNTPPA
;
A
#
# COMPACT_ATOMS: atom_id res chain seq x y z
N MET A 1 -2.52 11.56 -3.01
CA MET A 1 -1.90 11.49 -1.67
C MET A 1 -0.41 11.20 -1.85
N PRO A 2 0.52 11.93 -1.21
CA PRO A 2 1.96 11.66 -1.32
C PRO A 2 2.33 10.33 -0.64
N TYR A 3 3.26 9.60 -1.25
CA TYR A 3 3.75 8.31 -0.77
C TYR A 3 5.25 8.19 -0.93
N THR A 4 5.83 7.27 -0.16
CA THR A 4 7.19 6.77 -0.36
C THR A 4 7.12 5.43 -1.08
N SER A 5 7.99 5.18 -2.06
CA SER A 5 7.95 3.98 -2.90
C SER A 5 9.11 3.02 -2.57
N GLU A 6 8.82 1.73 -2.46
CA GLU A 6 9.80 0.63 -2.33
C GLU A 6 9.59 -0.39 -3.45
N GLY A 7 10.67 -0.81 -4.11
CA GLY A 7 10.60 -1.80 -5.19
C GLY A 7 10.13 -1.24 -6.52
N ASN A 8 9.71 -2.12 -7.42
CA ASN A 8 9.24 -1.78 -8.77
C ASN A 8 8.33 -2.89 -9.29
N GLY A 9 7.19 -2.51 -9.89
CA GLY A 9 6.27 -3.46 -10.51
C GLY A 9 4.81 -3.18 -10.19
N ALA A 10 4.07 -4.21 -9.87
CA ALA A 10 2.64 -4.12 -9.56
C ALA A 10 2.41 -3.41 -8.23
N VAL A 11 1.48 -2.45 -8.22
CA VAL A 11 1.36 -1.48 -7.13
C VAL A 11 0.51 -2.04 -5.99
N ILE A 12 1.03 -1.98 -4.77
CA ILE A 12 0.30 -2.20 -3.54
C ILE A 12 0.43 -0.94 -2.68
N TYR A 13 -0.69 -0.34 -2.31
CA TYR A 13 -0.72 0.81 -1.41
C TYR A 13 -0.76 0.28 0.03
N ILE A 14 0.11 0.80 0.89
CA ILE A 14 0.21 0.37 2.29
C ILE A 14 -0.02 1.56 3.21
N PHE A 15 -1.02 1.47 4.07
CA PHE A 15 -1.29 2.42 5.15
C PHE A 15 -0.79 1.85 6.47
N GLU A 16 0.20 2.51 7.06
CA GLU A 16 0.84 2.01 8.29
C GLU A 16 1.36 3.16 9.16
N TYR A 17 1.92 2.84 10.32
CA TYR A 17 2.65 3.77 11.16
C TYR A 17 3.78 3.03 11.87
N SER A 18 4.87 3.76 12.17
CA SER A 18 6.14 3.19 12.63
C SER A 18 6.07 2.47 13.97
N ASP A 19 5.15 2.87 14.86
CA ASP A 19 4.96 2.27 16.19
C ASP A 19 4.05 1.01 16.15
N CYS A 20 3.53 0.62 14.98
CA CYS A 20 2.69 -0.56 14.86
C CYS A 20 3.54 -1.85 14.83
N PRO A 21 3.38 -2.79 15.80
CA PRO A 21 4.19 -4.01 15.84
C PRO A 21 4.03 -4.89 14.59
N PHE A 22 2.82 -4.93 14.02
CA PHE A 22 2.52 -5.68 12.81
C PHE A 22 3.18 -5.07 11.56
N ALA A 23 3.20 -3.73 11.47
CA ALA A 23 3.86 -3.04 10.36
C ALA A 23 5.38 -3.23 10.44
N GLN A 24 5.95 -3.13 11.64
CA GLN A 24 7.37 -3.40 11.87
C GLN A 24 7.74 -4.85 11.52
N ARG A 25 6.89 -5.83 11.85
CA ARG A 25 7.13 -7.23 11.50
C ARG A 25 7.13 -7.43 9.98
N ARG A 26 6.09 -6.95 9.28
CA ARG A 26 6.05 -6.98 7.81
C ARG A 26 7.30 -6.34 7.20
N TYR A 27 7.67 -5.16 7.70
CA TYR A 27 8.87 -4.46 7.26
C TYR A 27 10.13 -5.32 7.41
N LYS A 28 10.38 -5.91 8.60
CA LYS A 28 11.55 -6.77 8.82
C LYS A 28 11.55 -8.00 7.92
N ASP A 29 10.38 -8.59 7.71
CA ASP A 29 10.25 -9.80 6.91
C ASP A 29 10.53 -9.55 5.42
N TRP A 30 10.19 -8.36 4.91
CA TRP A 30 10.16 -8.08 3.46
C TRP A 30 11.09 -6.97 2.95
N LYS A 31 11.72 -6.19 3.83
CA LYS A 31 12.65 -5.11 3.43
C LYS A 31 13.71 -5.65 2.46
N GLY A 32 13.77 -5.08 1.27
CA GLY A 32 14.76 -5.46 0.25
C GLY A 32 14.55 -6.85 -0.37
N LYS A 33 13.38 -7.47 -0.18
CA LYS A 33 13.01 -8.78 -0.75
C LYS A 33 11.85 -8.68 -1.75
N LEU A 34 11.53 -7.48 -2.21
CA LEU A 34 10.40 -7.24 -3.11
C LEU A 34 10.77 -7.60 -4.56
N GLU A 35 9.98 -8.45 -5.18
CA GLU A 35 10.12 -8.84 -6.58
C GLU A 35 8.81 -8.60 -7.34
N GLY A 36 8.88 -7.88 -8.46
CA GLY A 36 7.72 -7.64 -9.33
C GLY A 36 6.61 -6.78 -8.73
N VAL A 37 6.82 -6.18 -7.56
CA VAL A 37 5.86 -5.32 -6.86
C VAL A 37 6.49 -3.99 -6.43
N GLU A 38 5.68 -2.93 -6.45
CA GLU A 38 5.98 -1.61 -5.90
C GLU A 38 5.09 -1.38 -4.68
N LEU A 39 5.68 -1.20 -3.50
CA LEU A 39 4.95 -0.82 -2.30
C LEU A 39 4.92 0.71 -2.20
N ARG A 40 3.72 1.28 -2.11
CA ARG A 40 3.50 2.72 -1.91
C ARG A 40 3.08 2.95 -0.47
N HIS A 41 4.02 3.40 0.35
CA HIS A 41 3.86 3.59 1.78
C HIS A 41 3.22 4.93 2.09
N PHE A 42 2.16 4.88 2.91
CA PHE A 42 1.47 6.01 3.48
C PHE A 42 1.51 5.89 5.00
N PHE A 43 2.25 6.78 5.64
CA PHE A 43 2.14 6.91 7.08
C PHE A 43 0.87 7.64 7.46
N TYR A 44 0.23 7.20 8.54
CA TYR A 44 -0.88 7.93 9.14
C TYR A 44 -0.67 8.14 10.63
N ALA A 45 -1.21 9.25 11.13
CA ALA A 45 -1.08 9.61 12.54
C ALA A 45 -2.00 8.79 13.45
N THR A 46 -1.42 8.25 14.52
CA THR A 46 -2.11 7.68 15.69
C THR A 46 -1.71 8.39 16.98
N ASN A 47 -0.57 9.08 16.97
CA ASN A 47 0.02 9.84 18.06
C ASN A 47 0.86 11.00 17.48
N GLU A 48 1.48 11.82 18.32
CA GLU A 48 2.30 12.96 17.88
C GLU A 48 3.51 12.52 17.03
N ARG A 49 4.20 11.47 17.44
CA ARG A 49 5.36 10.92 16.71
C ARG A 49 5.00 10.54 15.28
N SER A 50 4.01 9.67 15.11
CA SER A 50 3.54 9.22 13.80
C SER A 50 2.96 10.36 12.96
N ALA A 51 2.40 11.40 13.58
CA ALA A 51 1.98 12.61 12.87
C ALA A 51 3.16 13.40 12.29
N ASN A 52 4.25 13.52 13.06
CA ASN A 52 5.49 14.16 12.60
C ASN A 52 6.13 13.36 11.46
N GLU A 53 6.22 12.04 11.61
CA GLU A 53 6.78 11.15 10.59
C GLU A 53 5.94 11.13 9.30
N MET A 54 4.61 11.11 9.43
CA MET A 54 3.67 11.24 8.32
C MET A 54 3.91 12.51 7.51
N ALA A 55 4.01 13.67 8.16
CA ALA A 55 4.29 14.93 7.48
C ALA A 55 5.67 14.92 6.81
N ALA A 56 6.70 14.46 7.53
CA ALA A 56 8.06 14.40 7.02
C ALA A 56 8.20 13.48 5.80
N LEU A 57 7.59 12.30 5.82
CA LEU A 57 7.58 11.38 4.67
C LEU A 57 6.73 11.88 3.51
N ALA A 58 5.60 12.52 3.78
CA ALA A 58 4.77 13.11 2.73
C ALA A 58 5.54 14.17 1.92
N LEU A 59 6.45 14.89 2.58
CA LEU A 59 7.32 15.89 1.95
C LEU A 59 8.51 15.26 1.25
N SER A 60 9.27 14.40 1.94
CA SER A 60 10.53 13.88 1.41
C SER A 60 10.33 12.78 0.36
N LYS A 61 9.31 11.94 0.55
CA LYS A 61 9.08 10.69 -0.22
C LYS A 61 10.31 9.77 -0.24
N ASP A 62 11.19 9.91 0.75
CA ASP A 62 12.48 9.22 0.82
C ASP A 62 12.34 7.87 1.52
N ILE A 63 12.66 6.81 0.79
CA ILE A 63 12.62 5.44 1.31
C ILE A 63 13.60 5.21 2.46
N ASN A 64 14.74 5.91 2.48
CA ASN A 64 15.70 5.79 3.57
C ASN A 64 15.16 6.45 4.86
N ALA A 65 14.46 7.58 4.74
CA ALA A 65 13.74 8.16 5.86
C ALA A 65 12.66 7.21 6.37
N TYR A 66 11.91 6.56 5.47
CA TYR A 66 10.90 5.56 5.85
C TYR A 66 11.52 4.41 6.66
N TYR A 67 12.62 3.81 6.18
CA TYR A 67 13.33 2.76 6.91
C TYR A 67 13.82 3.24 8.28
N ALA A 68 14.38 4.45 8.35
CA ALA A 68 14.86 5.01 9.61
C ALA A 68 13.71 5.24 10.62
N TYR A 69 12.52 5.63 10.15
CA TYR A 69 11.34 5.74 11.00
C TYR A 69 10.83 4.37 11.44
N MET A 70 10.72 3.38 10.55
CA MET A 70 10.29 2.01 10.91
C MET A 70 11.23 1.35 11.93
N GLU A 71 12.54 1.63 11.84
CA GLU A 71 13.57 1.14 12.76
C GLU A 71 13.74 2.00 14.02
N HIS A 72 12.94 3.06 14.16
CA HIS A 72 13.01 4.02 15.27
C HIS A 72 14.40 4.67 15.44
N ARG A 73 15.20 4.76 14.36
CA ARG A 73 16.55 5.36 14.37
C ARG A 73 16.56 6.86 14.10
N LYS A 74 15.43 7.42 13.67
CA LYS A 74 15.28 8.84 13.32
C LYS A 74 14.01 9.39 13.95
N ALA A 75 14.09 10.56 14.55
CA ALA A 75 12.92 11.35 14.93
C ALA A 75 12.55 12.29 13.78
N ALA A 76 11.26 12.41 13.48
CA ALA A 76 10.80 13.38 12.50
C ALA A 76 10.71 14.79 13.11
N PRO A 77 10.95 15.86 12.31
CA PRO A 77 10.69 17.22 12.74
C PRO A 77 9.23 17.41 13.15
N ASP A 78 8.99 18.28 14.13
CA ASP A 78 7.64 18.66 14.54
C ASP A 78 6.87 19.27 13.38
N ARG A 79 5.74 18.64 13.04
CA ARG A 79 4.91 19.03 11.89
C ARG A 79 4.23 20.39 12.06
N SER A 80 4.08 20.87 13.30
CA SER A 80 3.36 22.12 13.59
C SER A 80 4.22 23.36 13.36
N LYS A 81 5.54 23.19 13.21
CA LYS A 81 6.50 24.31 13.12
C LYS A 81 6.48 25.07 11.80
N THR A 82 6.01 24.47 10.71
CA THR A 82 6.00 25.12 9.39
C THR A 82 4.66 24.90 8.69
N GLY A 83 4.22 25.89 7.89
CA GLY A 83 3.01 25.75 7.07
C GLY A 83 3.08 24.55 6.12
N GLN A 84 4.25 24.32 5.52
CA GLN A 84 4.48 23.19 4.61
C GLN A 84 4.25 21.83 5.28
N SER A 85 4.72 21.65 6.52
CA SER A 85 4.50 20.42 7.28
C SER A 85 3.04 20.24 7.70
N VAL A 86 2.35 21.34 8.05
CA VAL A 86 0.92 21.33 8.37
C VAL A 86 0.10 20.94 7.13
N ASP A 87 0.40 21.50 5.97
CA ASP A 87 -0.28 21.20 4.71
C ASP A 87 -0.06 19.74 4.29
N ALA A 88 1.17 19.23 4.41
CA ALA A 88 1.47 17.83 4.13
C ALA A 88 0.69 16.87 5.04
N PHE A 89 0.63 17.18 6.34
CA PHE A 89 -0.19 16.43 7.30
C PHE A 89 -1.67 16.45 6.91
N ASN A 90 -2.23 17.64 6.63
CA ASN A 90 -3.63 17.80 6.27
C ASN A 90 -3.98 17.08 4.96
N LEU A 91 -3.09 17.11 3.97
CA LEU A 91 -3.30 16.44 2.69
C LEU A 91 -3.48 14.92 2.86
N VAL A 92 -2.63 14.29 3.66
CA VAL A 92 -2.73 12.84 3.92
C VAL A 92 -3.93 12.53 4.81
N SER A 93 -4.17 13.33 5.87
CA SER A 93 -5.35 13.18 6.75
C SER A 93 -6.67 13.26 5.98
N ASN A 94 -6.84 14.28 5.13
CA ASN A 94 -8.04 14.47 4.33
C ASN A 94 -8.23 13.36 3.30
N SER A 95 -7.15 12.95 2.63
CA SER A 95 -7.21 11.86 1.67
C SER A 95 -7.58 10.53 2.35
N LYS A 96 -7.09 10.27 3.57
CA LYS A 96 -7.45 9.10 4.38
C LYS A 96 -8.96 9.09 4.66
N THR A 97 -9.48 10.21 5.13
CA THR A 97 -10.89 10.36 5.50
C THR A 97 -11.82 10.28 4.30
N ASN A 98 -11.49 10.98 3.21
CA ASN A 98 -12.42 11.20 2.10
C ASN A 98 -12.30 10.17 0.97
N ILE A 99 -11.22 9.39 0.93
CA ILE A 99 -10.97 8.43 -0.15
C ILE A 99 -10.81 7.01 0.43
N ILE A 100 -9.91 6.83 1.39
CA ILE A 100 -9.53 5.50 1.86
C ILE A 100 -10.59 4.85 2.74
N ILE A 101 -11.14 5.58 3.71
CA ILE A 101 -12.21 5.06 4.58
C ILE A 101 -13.45 4.65 3.76
N PRO A 102 -13.93 5.44 2.78
CA PRO A 102 -15.00 4.99 1.87
C PRO A 102 -14.69 3.69 1.12
N ILE A 103 -13.47 3.52 0.60
CA ILE A 103 -13.06 2.28 -0.10
C ILE A 103 -13.13 1.07 0.85
N LEU A 104 -12.69 1.22 2.10
CA LEU A 104 -12.79 0.17 3.12
C LEU A 104 -14.24 -0.25 3.38
N HIS A 105 -15.14 0.72 3.55
CA HIS A 105 -16.56 0.43 3.79
C HIS A 105 -17.20 -0.29 2.61
N ASN A 106 -16.87 0.09 1.37
CA ASN A 106 -17.32 -0.62 0.17
C ASN A 106 -16.78 -2.06 0.08
N ASN A 107 -15.68 -2.36 0.78
CA ASN A 107 -15.09 -3.68 0.91
C ASN A 107 -15.56 -4.45 2.16
N GLY A 108 -16.64 -3.99 2.82
CA GLY A 108 -17.27 -4.70 3.94
C GLY A 108 -16.61 -4.46 5.30
N TRP A 109 -15.69 -3.50 5.42
CA TRP A 109 -15.10 -3.16 6.71
C TRP A 109 -16.09 -2.35 7.56
N ALA A 110 -16.47 -2.90 8.72
CA ALA A 110 -17.41 -2.26 9.63
C ALA A 110 -16.78 -1.13 10.46
N LEU A 111 -15.48 -1.19 10.71
CA LEU A 111 -14.76 -0.20 11.50
C LEU A 111 -14.39 1.01 10.63
N ARG A 112 -14.57 2.22 11.17
CA ARG A 112 -14.12 3.48 10.55
C ARG A 112 -12.60 3.69 10.60
N ASN A 113 -11.85 2.72 11.14
CA ASN A 113 -10.42 2.82 11.39
C ASN A 113 -9.64 1.81 10.56
N LEU A 114 -8.50 2.26 10.04
CA LEU A 114 -7.51 1.39 9.39
C LEU A 114 -6.91 0.42 10.41
N VAL A 115 -6.85 -0.86 10.06
CA VAL A 115 -6.03 -1.85 10.77
C VAL A 115 -4.66 -1.86 10.12
N SER A 116 -3.65 -1.33 10.82
CA SER A 116 -2.27 -1.26 10.33
C SER A 116 -1.53 -2.60 10.43
N PRO A 117 -0.67 -2.93 9.45
CA PRO A 117 -0.63 -2.32 8.12
C PRO A 117 -1.90 -2.68 7.33
N ASN A 118 -2.42 -1.73 6.56
CA ASN A 118 -3.56 -1.98 5.67
C ASN A 118 -3.10 -1.92 4.22
N TYR A 119 -3.46 -2.91 3.43
CA TYR A 119 -3.05 -3.07 2.04
C TYR A 119 -4.24 -2.78 1.14
N PHE A 120 -3.99 -2.03 0.06
CA PHE A 120 -4.95 -1.84 -1.02
C PHE A 120 -4.29 -2.15 -2.35
N TRP A 121 -5.02 -2.81 -3.24
CA TRP A 121 -4.55 -3.10 -4.58
C TRP A 121 -5.73 -3.15 -5.56
N GLU A 122 -5.43 -2.98 -6.84
CA GLU A 122 -6.41 -3.01 -7.91
C GLU A 122 -6.15 -4.20 -8.83
N ILE A 123 -7.20 -4.96 -9.14
CA ILE A 123 -7.18 -6.01 -10.17
C ILE A 123 -8.41 -5.83 -11.05
N GLY A 124 -8.19 -5.62 -12.35
CA GLY A 124 -9.26 -5.51 -13.34
C GLY A 124 -10.30 -4.43 -13.02
N GLY A 125 -9.87 -3.24 -12.57
CA GLY A 125 -10.76 -2.14 -12.21
C GLY A 125 -11.43 -2.26 -10.84
N LYS A 126 -11.22 -3.37 -10.12
CA LYS A 126 -11.77 -3.59 -8.77
C LYS A 126 -10.71 -3.38 -7.71
N TRP A 127 -11.09 -2.62 -6.68
CA TRP A 127 -10.26 -2.37 -5.51
C TRP A 127 -10.50 -3.40 -4.42
N TYR A 128 -9.42 -3.93 -3.90
CA TYR A 128 -9.39 -4.88 -2.81
C TYR A 128 -8.62 -4.29 -1.63
N SER A 129 -8.97 -4.74 -0.43
CA SER A 129 -8.27 -4.34 0.79
C SER A 129 -8.17 -5.48 1.79
N ASP A 130 -7.03 -5.55 2.49
CA ASP A 130 -6.81 -6.46 3.62
C ASP A 130 -5.99 -5.72 4.69
N GLY A 131 -6.04 -6.15 5.95
CA GLY A 131 -5.31 -5.45 7.00
C GLY A 131 -4.79 -6.33 8.12
N GLY A 132 -3.83 -5.74 8.84
CA GLY A 132 -3.01 -6.44 9.81
C GLY A 132 -1.86 -7.20 9.14
N TYR A 133 -1.10 -7.89 9.98
CA TYR A 133 -0.05 -8.79 9.51
C TYR A 133 0.05 -9.95 10.50
N LYS A 134 -0.07 -11.17 10.00
CA LYS A 134 0.36 -12.37 10.71
C LYS A 134 1.51 -12.97 9.91
N GLU A 135 2.45 -13.59 10.61
CA GLU A 135 3.69 -14.11 10.04
C GLU A 135 3.43 -14.95 8.78
N HIS A 136 4.08 -14.54 7.67
CA HIS A 136 4.22 -15.23 6.38
C HIS A 136 2.92 -15.70 5.68
N GLY A 137 2.98 -15.89 4.37
CA GLY A 137 1.87 -16.42 3.56
C GLY A 137 0.80 -15.42 3.12
N ARG A 138 0.21 -14.61 4.00
CA ARG A 138 -0.90 -13.72 3.58
C ARG A 138 -0.43 -12.54 2.72
N PHE A 139 0.56 -11.80 3.19
CA PHE A 139 1.12 -10.69 2.43
C PHE A 139 1.82 -11.17 1.14
N GLU A 140 2.50 -12.31 1.22
CA GLU A 140 3.07 -12.99 0.04
C GLU A 140 2.01 -13.37 -0.99
N SER A 141 0.87 -13.90 -0.55
CA SER A 141 -0.27 -14.19 -1.42
C SER A 141 -0.80 -12.93 -2.12
N ILE A 142 -0.89 -11.80 -1.41
CA ILE A 142 -1.27 -10.51 -2.01
C ILE A 142 -0.24 -10.10 -3.06
N MET A 143 1.06 -10.14 -2.75
CA MET A 143 2.12 -9.78 -3.69
C MET A 143 2.10 -10.65 -4.95
N ASN A 144 2.01 -11.97 -4.80
CA ASN A 144 1.94 -12.91 -5.92
C ASN A 144 0.71 -12.66 -6.79
N MET A 145 -0.46 -12.44 -6.17
CA MET A 145 -1.70 -12.13 -6.90
C MET A 145 -1.55 -10.84 -7.71
N VAL A 146 -0.99 -9.79 -7.12
CA VAL A 146 -0.85 -8.47 -7.75
C VAL A 146 0.19 -8.50 -8.87
N ALA A 147 1.32 -9.17 -8.67
CA ALA A 147 2.36 -9.37 -9.69
C ALA A 147 1.84 -10.14 -10.91
N LEU A 148 1.14 -11.27 -10.70
CA LEU A 148 0.58 -12.09 -11.77
C LEU A 148 -0.46 -11.34 -12.61
N ASN A 149 -1.34 -10.57 -11.96
CA ASN A 149 -2.37 -9.82 -12.68
C ASN A 149 -1.80 -8.68 -13.54
N LYS A 150 -0.74 -8.01 -13.09
CA LYS A 150 -0.06 -7.01 -13.93
C LYS A 150 0.64 -7.64 -15.13
N ALA A 151 1.27 -8.81 -14.95
CA ALA A 151 1.87 -9.54 -16.06
C ALA A 151 0.83 -9.95 -17.11
N ALA A 152 -0.36 -10.38 -16.69
CA ALA A 152 -1.47 -10.71 -17.59
C ALA A 152 -2.01 -9.49 -18.35
N GLN A 153 -2.04 -8.31 -17.73
CA GLN A 153 -2.43 -7.05 -18.38
C GLN A 153 -1.40 -6.56 -19.41
N LEU A 154 -0.10 -6.80 -19.16
CA LEU A 154 0.98 -6.42 -20.08
C LEU A 154 1.13 -7.41 -21.25
N ASN A 155 0.66 -8.65 -21.09
CA ASN A 155 0.64 -9.67 -22.14
C ASN A 155 -0.78 -10.19 -22.39
N PRO A 156 -1.68 -9.41 -23.02
CA PRO A 156 -2.98 -9.89 -23.46
C PRO A 156 -2.82 -10.78 -24.71
N ARG A 157 -2.21 -11.97 -24.58
CA ARG A 157 -2.17 -12.96 -25.67
C ARG A 157 -3.36 -13.93 -25.59
N THR A 158 -4.31 -13.67 -26.50
CA THR A 158 -5.23 -14.59 -27.19
C THR A 158 -6.22 -15.42 -26.35
N ALA A 159 -7.38 -14.84 -26.06
CA ALA A 159 -8.63 -15.59 -25.84
C ALA A 159 -9.59 -15.49 -27.05
N ASN A 160 -9.05 -15.38 -28.26
CA ASN A 160 -9.79 -15.49 -29.52
C ASN A 160 -8.99 -16.37 -30.48
N ALA A 161 -9.08 -17.68 -30.30
CA ALA A 161 -8.74 -18.66 -31.31
C ALA A 161 -9.88 -19.70 -31.36
N SER A 162 -10.90 -19.34 -32.12
CA SER A 162 -11.61 -20.22 -33.06
C SER A 162 -11.83 -21.68 -32.62
N GLN A 163 -12.93 -21.96 -31.92
CA GLN A 163 -13.67 -23.20 -32.15
C GLN A 163 -14.75 -22.92 -33.19
N SER A 164 -14.31 -22.80 -34.44
CA SER A 164 -15.17 -22.94 -35.60
C SER A 164 -15.55 -24.42 -35.70
N VAL A 165 -16.83 -24.69 -35.50
CA VAL A 165 -17.53 -25.91 -35.89
C VAL A 165 -17.09 -26.31 -37.30
N ASN A 166 -16.69 -27.57 -37.49
CA ASN A 166 -16.82 -28.27 -38.76
C ASN A 166 -16.95 -29.77 -38.49
N THR A 167 -18.20 -30.21 -38.52
CA THR A 167 -18.63 -31.60 -38.66
C THR A 167 -18.14 -32.15 -39.99
N PRO A 168 -17.68 -33.42 -40.09
CA PRO A 168 -17.44 -34.06 -41.38
C PRO A 168 -18.77 -34.47 -42.04
N PRO A 169 -18.92 -34.38 -43.37
CA PRO A 169 -20.08 -34.91 -44.06
C PRO A 169 -20.01 -36.44 -44.15
N ALA A 170 -21.20 -37.05 -44.24
CA ALA A 170 -21.47 -38.48 -44.34
C ALA A 170 -20.96 -39.10 -45.66
#